data_AF-A0A2G9GM51-F1
#
_entry.id   AF-A0A2G9GM51-F1
#
_cell.length_a   1.000
_cell.length_b   1.000
_cell.length_c   1.000
_cell.angle_alpha   90.00
_cell.angle_beta   90.00
_cell.angle_gamma   90.00
#
_symmetry.space_group_name_H-M   'P 1'
#
loop_
_entity.id
_entity.type
_entity.pdbx_description
1 polymer ?
#
loop_
_entity_poly.entity_id
_entity_poly.type
_entity_poly.pdbx_seq_one_letter_code
_entity_poly.pdbx_strand_id
1 'polypeptide(L)'
;MHEELQQDCIPHGNLKSSNILLDKNMEPCITEYGLMAADNPDHRQENHNSVFKTDVYAFGVILLELLTGQTVLNNGLDLASRVLAVVREEWTVEVFDKNLLREGASEEKLVNLLQVAIRCVNESLEVRPSMKQAALAISAIRDDDERSIDVSDLSTTRSFVGI
;
A
#
# COMPACT_ATOMS: atom_id res chain seq x y z
N MET A 1 -13.08 8.77 21.74
CA MET A 1 -11.69 8.28 21.60
C MET A 1 -10.82 9.36 22.23
N HIS A 2 -10.00 9.04 23.22
CA HIS A 2 -9.20 10.05 23.91
C HIS A 2 -8.30 10.76 22.88
N GLU A 3 -8.51 12.06 22.68
CA GLU A 3 -7.74 12.93 21.77
C GLU A 3 -6.24 12.92 22.10
N GLU A 4 -5.88 12.47 23.31
CA GLU A 4 -4.52 12.45 23.85
C GLU A 4 -3.58 11.40 23.21
N LEU A 5 -4.09 10.45 22.41
CA LEU A 5 -3.24 9.43 21.76
C LEU A 5 -2.94 9.74 20.28
N GLN A 6 -3.45 10.84 19.72
CA GLN A 6 -3.19 11.19 18.31
C GLN A 6 -1.72 11.55 18.03
N GLN A 7 -0.94 11.83 19.08
CA GLN A 7 0.49 12.17 18.98
C GLN A 7 1.43 10.97 19.20
N ASP A 8 0.94 9.86 19.76
CA ASP A 8 1.76 8.68 19.98
C ASP A 8 1.67 7.80 18.74
N CYS A 9 2.77 7.70 17.99
CA CYS A 9 2.92 6.66 16.99
C CYS A 9 2.76 5.31 17.70
N ILE A 10 1.58 4.70 17.59
CA ILE A 10 1.29 3.37 18.11
C ILE A 10 1.31 2.41 16.93
N PRO A 11 2.25 1.43 16.89
CA PRO A 11 2.19 0.38 15.90
C PRO A 11 0.95 -0.50 16.12
N HIS A 12 0.42 -1.07 15.05
CA HIS A 12 -0.74 -1.94 15.10
C HIS A 12 -0.38 -3.31 15.70
N GLY A 13 0.69 -3.95 15.21
CA GLY A 13 1.22 -5.23 15.70
C GLY A 13 0.45 -6.49 15.26
N ASN A 14 -0.67 -6.33 14.57
CA ASN A 14 -1.51 -7.44 14.08
C ASN A 14 -2.31 -6.99 12.84
N LEU A 15 -1.67 -6.22 11.96
CA LEU A 15 -2.34 -5.75 10.75
C LEU A 15 -2.54 -6.93 9.79
N LYS A 16 -3.76 -7.09 9.28
CA LYS A 16 -4.16 -8.10 8.29
C LYS A 16 -5.47 -7.67 7.62
N SER A 17 -5.80 -8.23 6.46
CA SER A 17 -7.02 -7.88 5.72
C SER A 17 -8.30 -8.14 6.52
N SER A 18 -8.36 -9.21 7.31
CA SER A 18 -9.50 -9.49 8.20
C SER A 18 -9.69 -8.46 9.34
N ASN A 19 -8.69 -7.61 9.58
CA ASN A 19 -8.76 -6.53 10.57
C ASN A 19 -9.06 -5.16 9.95
N ILE A 20 -9.23 -5.11 8.62
CA ILE A 20 -9.69 -3.94 7.89
C ILE A 20 -11.17 -4.18 7.55
N LEU A 21 -12.04 -3.49 8.28
CA LEU A 21 -13.48 -3.53 8.06
C LEU A 21 -13.90 -2.40 7.13
N LEU A 22 -14.99 -2.59 6.40
CA LEU A 22 -15.60 -1.52 5.62
C LEU A 22 -16.87 -1.04 6.33
N ASP A 23 -17.01 0.27 6.50
CA ASP A 23 -18.23 0.85 7.03
C ASP A 23 -19.35 0.90 5.97
N LYS A 24 -20.50 1.47 6.34
CA LYS A 24 -21.66 1.62 5.44
C LYS A 24 -21.39 2.47 4.18
N ASN A 25 -20.31 3.24 4.17
CA ASN A 25 -19.91 4.11 3.06
C ASN A 25 -18.76 3.49 2.25
N MET A 26 -18.36 2.25 2.54
CA MET A 26 -17.16 1.60 1.97
C MET A 26 -15.83 2.25 2.41
N GLU A 27 -15.83 2.96 3.53
CA GLU A 27 -14.60 3.54 4.08
C GLU A 27 -13.86 2.51 4.96
N PRO A 28 -12.54 2.32 4.77
CA PRO A 28 -11.77 1.35 5.52
C PRO A 28 -11.57 1.78 6.98
N CYS A 29 -11.87 0.87 7.90
CA CYS A 29 -11.72 1.03 9.34
C CYS A 29 -10.79 -0.06 9.89
N ILE A 30 -9.70 0.35 10.53
CA ILE A 30 -8.71 -0.56 11.12
C ILE A 30 -9.15 -0.96 12.54
N THR A 31 -9.09 -2.26 12.85
CA THR A 31 -9.49 -2.84 14.14
C THR A 31 -8.36 -3.66 14.78
N GLU A 32 -8.48 -3.99 16.07
CA GLU A 32 -7.48 -4.79 16.80
C GLU A 32 -6.06 -4.19 16.83
N TYR A 33 -5.95 -2.85 16.88
CA TYR A 33 -4.65 -2.15 16.95
C TYR A 33 -4.09 -2.10 18.37
N GLY A 34 -2.77 -1.94 18.50
CA GLY A 34 -2.08 -1.87 19.79
C GLY A 34 -1.82 -3.23 20.45
N LEU A 35 -1.95 -4.33 19.69
CA LEU A 35 -1.61 -5.68 20.13
C LEU A 35 -0.08 -5.87 20.05
N MET A 36 0.65 -5.22 20.96
CA MET A 36 2.08 -5.49 21.14
C MET A 36 2.23 -6.74 22.00
N ALA A 37 3.03 -7.73 21.54
CA ALA A 37 3.45 -8.83 22.39
C ALA A 37 4.13 -8.23 23.65
N ALA A 38 3.66 -8.63 24.83
CA ALA A 38 4.11 -8.09 26.11
C ALA A 38 5.51 -8.62 26.52
N ASP A 39 6.45 -8.62 25.59
CA ASP A 39 7.80 -9.10 25.81
C ASP A 39 8.67 -7.93 26.29
N ASN A 40 8.77 -7.85 27.62
CA ASN A 40 9.73 -7.09 28.43
C ASN A 40 9.72 -5.54 28.28
N PRO A 41 9.41 -4.78 29.35
CA PRO A 41 9.31 -3.31 29.30
C PRO A 41 10.62 -2.57 28.99
N ASP A 42 11.78 -3.20 29.16
CA ASP A 42 13.12 -2.58 28.96
C ASP A 42 13.56 -2.46 27.50
N HIS A 43 12.86 -3.10 26.54
CA HIS A 43 13.21 -3.07 25.11
C HIS A 43 12.22 -2.28 24.23
N ARG A 44 11.32 -1.50 24.83
CA ARG A 44 10.22 -0.82 24.12
C ARG A 44 10.68 0.04 22.95
N GLN A 45 11.72 0.86 23.10
CA GLN A 45 12.09 1.85 22.07
C GLN A 45 12.68 1.20 20.80
N GLU A 46 13.55 0.20 20.95
CA GLU A 46 14.17 -0.52 19.82
C GLU A 46 13.18 -1.48 19.14
N ASN A 47 12.25 -2.06 19.91
CA ASN A 47 11.17 -2.89 19.37
C ASN A 47 10.10 -2.07 18.63
N HIS A 48 9.85 -0.80 18.98
CA HIS A 48 8.82 -0.03 18.28
C HIS A 48 9.12 0.12 16.78
N ASN A 49 10.36 0.44 16.40
CA ASN A 49 10.73 0.56 14.99
C ASN A 49 10.59 -0.76 14.23
N SER A 50 11.00 -1.88 14.83
CA SER A 50 10.84 -3.20 14.20
C SER A 50 9.36 -3.56 14.01
N VAL A 51 8.50 -3.24 14.99
CA VAL A 51 7.06 -3.51 14.86
C VAL A 51 6.41 -2.60 13.81
N PHE A 52 6.79 -1.31 13.71
CA PHE A 52 6.32 -0.47 12.59
C PHE A 52 6.71 -1.05 11.23
N LYS A 53 7.92 -1.60 11.11
CA LYS A 53 8.39 -2.26 9.88
C LYS A 53 7.65 -3.58 9.63
N THR A 54 7.17 -4.25 10.67
CA THR A 54 6.26 -5.40 10.56
C THR A 54 4.88 -4.99 10.06
N ASP A 55 4.32 -3.88 10.57
CA ASP A 55 3.06 -3.34 10.05
C ASP A 55 3.17 -2.93 8.58
N VAL A 56 4.31 -2.35 8.17
CA VAL A 56 4.58 -2.06 6.75
C VAL A 56 4.60 -3.33 5.91
N TYR A 57 5.21 -4.41 6.40
CA TYR A 57 5.19 -5.70 5.69
C TYR A 57 3.77 -6.24 5.55
N ALA A 58 3.00 -6.24 6.64
CA ALA A 58 1.61 -6.67 6.62
C ALA A 58 0.77 -5.85 5.64
N PHE A 59 0.97 -4.52 5.62
CA PHE A 59 0.35 -3.64 4.63
C PHE A 59 0.74 -4.01 3.20
N GLY A 60 2.01 -4.31 2.95
CA GLY A 60 2.48 -4.82 1.66
C GLY A 60 1.78 -6.11 1.23
N VAL A 61 1.59 -7.05 2.15
CA VAL A 61 0.83 -8.28 1.90
C VAL A 61 -0.61 -7.97 1.52
N ILE A 62 -1.29 -7.07 2.24
CA ILE A 62 -2.66 -6.65 1.92
C ILE A 62 -2.74 -6.03 0.52
N LEU A 63 -1.78 -5.19 0.13
CA LEU A 63 -1.73 -4.65 -1.24
C LEU A 63 -1.63 -5.75 -2.29
N LEU A 64 -0.83 -6.79 -2.03
CA LEU A 64 -0.73 -7.94 -2.93
C LEU A 64 -2.04 -8.72 -3.01
N GLU A 65 -2.74 -8.91 -1.89
CA GLU A 65 -4.07 -9.55 -1.87
C GLU A 65 -5.06 -8.76 -2.73
N LEU A 66 -5.07 -7.43 -2.61
CA LEU A 66 -5.95 -6.55 -3.39
C LEU A 66 -5.63 -6.57 -4.89
N LEU A 67 -4.34 -6.54 -5.25
CA LEU A 67 -3.90 -6.53 -6.65
C LEU A 67 -4.17 -7.86 -7.36
N THR A 68 -4.12 -8.97 -6.64
CA THR A 68 -4.26 -10.33 -7.20
C THR A 68 -5.65 -10.93 -7.02
N GLY A 69 -6.48 -10.36 -6.13
CA GLY A 69 -7.75 -10.95 -5.71
C GLY A 69 -7.59 -12.25 -4.91
N GLN A 70 -6.38 -12.57 -4.44
CA GLN A 70 -6.09 -13.81 -3.71
C GLN A 70 -5.88 -13.52 -2.22
N THR A 71 -6.73 -14.09 -1.38
CA THR A 71 -6.57 -14.01 0.09
C THR A 71 -5.48 -14.96 0.56
N VAL A 72 -4.65 -14.54 1.53
CA VAL A 72 -3.66 -15.39 2.20
C VAL A 72 -4.38 -16.38 3.12
N LEU A 73 -4.87 -17.48 2.55
CA LEU A 73 -5.59 -18.51 3.30
C LEU A 73 -4.70 -19.28 4.30
N ASN A 74 -3.37 -19.21 4.19
CA ASN A 74 -2.46 -19.87 5.13
C ASN A 74 -1.20 -19.02 5.39
N ASN A 75 -1.15 -18.40 6.56
CA ASN A 75 0.06 -18.12 7.34
C ASN A 75 1.04 -17.04 6.85
N GLY A 76 0.68 -16.07 6.00
CA GLY A 76 1.44 -14.81 5.75
C GLY A 76 2.80 -14.94 5.03
N LEU A 77 3.63 -15.85 5.51
CA LEU A 77 4.97 -16.22 5.04
C LEU A 77 4.97 -16.91 3.66
N ASP A 78 3.87 -17.57 3.29
CA ASP A 78 3.77 -18.27 2.01
C ASP A 78 3.50 -17.30 0.85
N LEU A 79 2.69 -16.24 1.04
CA LEU A 79 2.33 -15.34 -0.07
C LEU A 79 3.46 -14.40 -0.46
N ALA A 80 4.13 -13.75 0.48
CA ALA A 80 5.24 -12.87 0.11
C ALA A 80 6.34 -13.65 -0.62
N SER A 81 6.68 -14.85 -0.15
CA SER A 81 7.66 -15.72 -0.81
C SER A 81 7.19 -16.21 -2.18
N ARG A 82 5.92 -16.61 -2.32
CA ARG A 82 5.34 -17.03 -3.60
C ARG A 82 5.17 -15.89 -4.60
N VAL A 83 4.71 -14.72 -4.16
CA VAL A 83 4.59 -13.53 -4.99
C VAL A 83 5.98 -13.07 -5.40
N LEU A 84 6.95 -13.01 -4.49
CA LEU A 84 8.35 -12.69 -4.83
C LEU A 84 8.99 -13.74 -5.78
N ALA A 85 8.59 -15.01 -5.70
CA ALA A 85 9.00 -16.06 -6.63
C ALA A 85 8.34 -15.90 -8.01
N VAL A 86 7.05 -15.59 -8.08
CA VAL A 86 6.32 -15.29 -9.34
C VAL A 86 6.86 -14.00 -9.98
N VAL A 87 7.23 -13.02 -9.15
CA VAL A 87 7.95 -11.79 -9.50
C VAL A 87 9.41 -12.05 -9.95
N ARG A 88 9.94 -13.27 -9.83
CA ARG A 88 11.29 -13.57 -10.34
C ARG A 88 11.29 -14.29 -11.68
N GLU A 89 10.20 -14.96 -12.05
CA GLU A 89 10.24 -15.92 -13.16
C GLU A 89 9.64 -15.40 -14.47
N GLU A 90 8.50 -14.69 -14.50
CA GLU A 90 8.03 -14.00 -15.72
C GLU A 90 6.76 -13.22 -15.40
N TRP A 91 6.89 -11.89 -15.36
CA TRP A 91 5.79 -10.98 -15.04
C TRP A 91 4.91 -10.76 -16.27
N THR A 92 3.73 -11.36 -16.27
CA THR A 92 2.67 -11.00 -17.19
C THR A 92 1.54 -10.31 -16.42
N VAL A 93 0.85 -9.37 -17.06
CA VAL A 93 -0.37 -8.68 -16.58
C VAL A 93 -1.43 -9.66 -16.02
N GLU A 94 -1.28 -10.94 -16.31
CA GLU A 94 -2.11 -12.08 -15.88
C GLU A 94 -2.15 -12.31 -14.36
N VAL A 95 -1.20 -11.76 -13.59
CA VAL A 95 -1.19 -11.87 -12.13
C VAL A 95 -2.21 -10.92 -11.48
N PHE A 96 -2.58 -9.83 -12.16
CA PHE A 96 -3.59 -8.91 -11.65
C PHE A 96 -4.98 -9.53 -11.72
N ASP A 97 -5.82 -9.20 -10.74
CA ASP A 97 -7.22 -9.58 -10.79
C ASP A 97 -7.84 -9.03 -12.09
N LYS A 98 -8.36 -9.94 -12.91
CA LYS A 98 -9.00 -9.63 -14.20
C LYS A 98 -10.17 -8.68 -14.05
N ASN A 99 -10.81 -8.62 -12.88
CA ASN A 99 -11.87 -7.66 -12.59
C ASN A 99 -11.33 -6.23 -12.58
N LEU A 100 -10.12 -5.98 -12.05
CA LEU A 100 -9.49 -4.65 -12.04
C LEU A 100 -9.28 -4.15 -13.48
N LEU A 101 -8.76 -5.02 -14.35
CA LEU A 101 -8.55 -4.69 -15.76
C LEU A 101 -9.87 -4.45 -16.50
N ARG A 102 -10.89 -5.27 -16.21
CA ARG A 102 -12.24 -5.13 -16.81
C ARG A 102 -12.93 -3.83 -16.37
N GLU A 103 -12.67 -3.36 -15.16
CA GLU A 103 -13.21 -2.11 -14.61
C GLU A 103 -12.43 -0.87 -15.08
N GLY A 104 -11.39 -1.05 -15.90
CA GLY A 104 -10.65 0.05 -16.54
C GLY A 104 -9.49 0.57 -15.69
N ALA A 105 -8.98 -0.20 -14.74
CA ALA A 105 -7.77 0.17 -14.02
C ALA A 105 -6.57 0.26 -14.99
N SER A 106 -5.79 1.34 -14.88
CA SER A 106 -4.57 1.50 -15.68
C SER A 106 -3.53 0.46 -15.29
N GLU A 107 -3.06 -0.32 -16.27
CA GLU A 107 -2.00 -1.31 -16.08
C GLU A 107 -0.73 -0.68 -15.48
N GLU A 108 -0.38 0.53 -15.93
CA GLU A 108 0.76 1.29 -15.39
C GLU A 108 0.59 1.57 -13.90
N LYS A 109 -0.61 1.99 -13.47
CA LYS A 109 -0.90 2.26 -12.06
C LYS A 109 -0.88 0.98 -11.22
N LEU A 110 -1.39 -0.13 -11.75
CA LEU A 110 -1.33 -1.43 -11.09
C LEU A 110 0.12 -1.90 -10.92
N VAL A 111 0.96 -1.72 -11.93
CA VAL A 111 2.40 -2.00 -11.87
C VAL A 111 3.08 -1.11 -10.83
N ASN A 112 2.80 0.19 -10.82
CA ASN A 112 3.38 1.11 -9.84
C ASN A 112 2.95 0.77 -8.40
N LEU A 113 1.68 0.39 -8.19
CA LEU A 113 1.18 -0.04 -6.88
C LEU A 113 1.83 -1.35 -6.44
N LEU A 114 2.07 -2.27 -7.37
CA LEU A 114 2.80 -3.51 -7.12
C LEU A 114 4.26 -3.25 -6.72
N GLN A 115 4.92 -2.26 -7.33
CA GLN A 115 6.27 -1.85 -6.90
C GLN A 115 6.28 -1.32 -5.47
N VAL A 116 5.24 -0.59 -5.04
CA VAL A 116 5.09 -0.18 -3.64
C VAL A 116 4.94 -1.40 -2.74
N ALA A 117 4.09 -2.35 -3.11
CA ALA A 117 3.86 -3.58 -2.35
C ALA A 117 5.15 -4.40 -2.16
N ILE A 118 5.94 -4.58 -3.22
CA ILE A 118 7.24 -5.31 -3.18
C ILE A 118 8.23 -4.64 -2.23
N ARG A 119 8.32 -3.31 -2.24
CA ARG A 119 9.18 -2.58 -1.29
C ARG A 119 8.72 -2.77 0.15
N CYS A 120 7.41 -2.83 0.38
CA CYS A 120 6.83 -3.04 1.71
C CYS A 120 7.10 -4.46 2.24
N VAL A 121 7.04 -5.49 1.39
CA VAL A 121 7.27 -6.89 1.79
C VAL A 121 8.75 -7.33 1.76
N ASN A 122 9.69 -6.38 1.63
CA ASN A 122 11.12 -6.71 1.56
C ASN A 122 11.59 -7.46 2.82
N GLU A 123 12.45 -8.46 2.68
CA GLU A 123 13.01 -9.20 3.81
C GLU A 123 13.84 -8.29 4.74
N SER A 124 14.55 -7.32 4.17
CA SER A 124 15.34 -6.34 4.92
C SER A 124 14.46 -5.22 5.49
N LEU A 125 14.42 -5.11 6.82
CA LEU A 125 13.69 -4.06 7.52
C LEU A 125 14.14 -2.65 7.10
N GLU A 126 15.43 -2.46 6.83
CA GLU A 126 16.00 -1.16 6.44
C GLU A 126 15.51 -0.68 5.07
N VAL A 127 15.23 -1.62 4.16
CA VAL A 127 14.76 -1.32 2.80
C VAL A 127 13.27 -0.98 2.79
N ARG A 128 12.48 -1.53 3.73
CA ARG A 128 11.05 -1.25 3.81
C ARG A 128 10.82 0.25 4.02
N PRO A 129 9.93 0.89 3.24
CA PRO A 129 9.59 2.29 3.46
C PRO A 129 8.91 2.48 4.83
N SER A 130 8.88 3.70 5.33
CA SER A 130 7.92 4.06 6.37
C SER A 130 6.50 4.04 5.82
N MET A 131 5.50 3.84 6.68
CA MET A 131 4.09 3.90 6.27
C MET A 131 3.75 5.23 5.59
N LYS A 132 4.33 6.34 6.06
CA LYS A 132 4.21 7.66 5.43
C LYS A 132 4.75 7.68 4.01
N GLN A 133 5.94 7.10 3.77
CA GLN A 133 6.52 7.01 2.42
C GLN A 133 5.68 6.14 1.49
N ALA A 134 5.15 5.01 1.99
CA ALA A 134 4.24 4.16 1.22
C ALA A 134 2.95 4.93 0.86
N ALA A 135 2.33 5.62 1.81
CA ALA A 135 1.12 6.42 1.57
C ALA A 135 1.35 7.55 0.55
N LEU A 136 2.51 8.22 0.60
CA LEU A 136 2.89 9.25 -0.38
C LEU A 136 3.08 8.65 -1.77
N ALA A 137 3.74 7.49 -1.89
CA ALA A 137 3.92 6.81 -3.16
C ALA A 137 2.58 6.40 -3.79
N ILE A 138 1.66 5.88 -2.97
CA ILE A 138 0.30 5.50 -3.42
C ILE A 138 -0.50 6.74 -3.85
N SER A 139 -0.42 7.82 -3.09
CA SER A 139 -1.11 9.07 -3.42
C SER A 139 -0.62 9.64 -4.76
N ALA A 140 0.69 9.61 -5.01
CA ALA A 140 1.26 10.05 -6.28
C ALA A 140 0.73 9.25 -7.48
N ILE A 141 0.55 7.92 -7.34
CA ILE A 141 -0.02 7.07 -8.40
C ILE A 141 -1.47 7.45 -8.72
N ARG A 142 -2.25 7.88 -7.70
CA ARG A 142 -3.62 8.34 -7.90
C ARG A 142 -3.66 9.70 -8.61
N ASP A 143 -2.85 10.64 -8.15
CA ASP A 143 -2.91 12.05 -8.57
C ASP A 143 -2.36 12.30 -10.00
N ASP A 144 -1.68 11.32 -10.62
CA ASP A 144 -1.24 11.39 -12.02
C ASP A 144 -2.40 11.48 -13.05
N ASP A 145 -3.66 11.24 -12.66
CA ASP A 145 -4.84 11.42 -13.55
C ASP A 145 -5.22 12.88 -13.78
N GLU A 146 -4.95 13.78 -12.83
CA GLU A 146 -5.43 15.17 -12.90
C GLU A 146 -4.50 16.09 -13.73
N ARG A 147 -3.23 15.71 -13.90
CA ARG A 147 -2.25 16.51 -14.66
C ARG A 147 -2.24 16.25 -16.16
N SER A 148 -2.81 15.13 -16.61
CA SER A 148 -2.88 14.77 -18.03
C SER A 148 -3.93 15.56 -18.84
N ILE A 149 -4.75 16.42 -18.21
CA ILE A 149 -5.86 17.11 -18.89
C ILE A 149 -5.52 18.57 -19.29
N ASP A 150 -4.46 19.21 -18.79
CA ASP A 150 -4.23 20.66 -19.03
C ASP A 150 -2.98 21.01 -19.87
N VAL A 151 -2.82 20.38 -21.05
CA VAL A 151 -1.81 20.81 -22.05
C VAL A 151 -2.43 21.13 -23.42
N SER A 152 -3.74 20.92 -23.60
CA SER A 152 -4.41 21.21 -24.88
C SER A 152 -4.94 22.65 -25.01
N ASP A 153 -5.15 23.39 -23.91
CA ASP A 153 -5.76 24.73 -23.96
C ASP A 153 -4.78 25.91 -24.10
N LEU A 154 -3.46 25.69 -24.04
CA LEU A 154 -2.47 26.78 -24.20
C LEU A 154 -1.95 26.95 -25.65
N SER A 155 -2.41 26.13 -26.60
CA SER A 155 -1.97 26.21 -28.00
C SER A 155 -2.84 27.11 -28.90
N THR A 156 -4.05 27.49 -28.45
CA THR A 156 -5.03 28.18 -29.31
C THR A 156 -5.00 29.71 -29.22
N THR A 157 -4.33 30.32 -28.23
CA THR A 157 -4.34 31.79 -28.04
C THR A 157 -3.21 32.55 -28.73
N ARG A 158 -2.33 31.88 -29.50
CA ARG A 158 -1.19 32.56 -30.17
C ARG A 158 -1.41 32.98 -31.63
N SER A 159 -2.64 32.89 -32.14
CA SER A 159 -2.95 33.17 -33.55
C SER A 159 -3.65 34.50 -33.83
N PHE A 160 -3.94 35.33 -32.81
CA PHE A 160 -4.69 36.58 -33.01
C PHE A 160 -4.04 37.79 -32.35
N VAL A 161 -2.86 38.20 -32.85
CA VAL A 161 -2.52 39.63 -32.98
C VAL A 161 -1.71 39.78 -34.27
N GLY A 162 -2.43 39.80 -35.39
CA GLY A 162 -1.96 40.35 -36.64
C GLY A 162 -2.94 41.44 -37.04
N ILE A 163 -2.56 42.69 -36.78
CA ILE A 163 -2.74 43.96 -37.52
C ILE A 163 -1.99 45.03 -36.73
#